data_AF-A0A2Z6NB18-F1
#
_entry.id   AF-A0A2Z6NB18-F1
#
_cell.length_a   1.000
_cell.length_b   1.000
_cell.length_c   1.000
_cell.angle_alpha   90.00
_cell.angle_beta   90.00
_cell.angle_gamma   90.00
#
_symmetry.space_group_name_H-M   'P 1'
#
loop_
_entity.id
_entity.type
_entity.pdbx_description
1 polymer ?
#
loop_
_entity_poly.entity_id
_entity_poly.type
_entity_poly.pdbx_seq_one_letter_code
_entity_poly.pdbx_strand_id
1 'polypeptide(L)'
;MINEKESDLDNSDSLDVNDDNMGNRQSIADNYEYVMYGKLYRVTEGSGGREKAELQISFGGLLMLLKGDHSHFNKFELDQRLYLLMRKV
;
A
#
# COMPACT_ATOMS: atom_id res chain seq x y z
N MET A 1 25.71 -50.34 35.41
CA MET A 1 24.76 -49.31 35.01
C MET A 1 25.16 -48.85 33.62
N ILE A 2 24.52 -49.40 32.61
CA ILE A 2 24.67 -48.97 31.21
C ILE A 2 23.38 -48.21 30.94
N ASN A 3 23.46 -46.89 30.76
CA ASN A 3 22.29 -46.09 30.47
C ASN A 3 22.25 -45.86 28.97
N GLU A 4 21.41 -46.64 28.29
CA GLU A 4 20.78 -46.23 27.04
C GLU A 4 20.03 -44.92 27.30
N LYS A 5 20.16 -43.96 26.40
CA LYS A 5 19.03 -43.13 25.99
C LYS A 5 19.28 -42.50 24.63
N GLU A 6 18.24 -42.64 23.82
CA GLU A 6 18.08 -42.30 22.44
C GLU A 6 18.29 -40.82 22.13
N SER A 7 18.61 -40.62 20.85
CA SER A 7 18.52 -39.41 20.06
C SER A 7 17.22 -38.62 20.29
N ASP A 8 17.34 -37.32 20.56
CA ASP A 8 16.31 -36.36 20.21
C ASP A 8 16.87 -35.39 19.16
N LEU A 9 16.09 -35.31 18.08
CA LEU A 9 16.36 -34.62 16.83
C LEU A 9 16.32 -33.09 16.97
N ASP A 10 16.99 -32.48 16.00
CA ASP A 10 16.84 -31.13 15.46
C ASP A 10 15.60 -30.35 15.91
N ASN A 11 15.86 -29.18 16.50
CA ASN A 11 15.12 -27.99 16.11
C ASN A 11 15.93 -26.72 16.37
N SER A 12 17.03 -26.54 15.64
CA SER A 12 17.42 -25.16 15.31
C SER A 12 16.50 -24.73 14.19
N ASP A 13 15.33 -24.20 14.56
CA ASP A 13 14.51 -23.39 13.67
C ASP A 13 15.32 -22.11 13.41
N SER A 14 16.33 -22.24 12.56
CA SER A 14 17.05 -21.12 12.00
C SER A 14 16.01 -20.40 11.19
N LEU A 15 15.49 -19.32 11.76
CA LEU A 15 14.79 -18.30 11.00
C LEU A 15 15.75 -17.93 9.86
N ASP A 16 15.48 -18.45 8.67
CA ASP A 16 16.09 -18.02 7.43
C ASP A 16 15.65 -16.57 7.23
N VAL A 17 16.35 -15.66 7.91
CA VAL A 17 16.32 -14.25 7.64
C VAL A 17 17.04 -14.09 6.31
N ASN A 18 16.33 -14.39 5.23
CA ASN A 18 16.68 -13.95 3.89
C ASN A 18 16.51 -12.43 3.86
N ASP A 19 17.48 -11.75 4.48
CA ASP A 19 17.77 -10.33 4.33
C ASP A 19 18.54 -10.11 3.02
N ASP A 20 18.01 -10.64 1.92
CA ASP A 20 18.59 -10.48 0.61
C ASP A 20 17.43 -10.26 -0.37
N ASN A 21 17.43 -9.08 -0.99
CA ASN A 21 16.63 -8.72 -2.15
C ASN A 21 15.19 -8.19 -1.96
N MET A 22 14.97 -7.29 -0.99
CA MET A 22 13.82 -6.38 -1.08
C MET A 22 13.83 -5.50 -2.34
N GLY A 23 15.01 -5.24 -2.92
CA GLY A 23 15.18 -4.41 -4.12
C GLY A 23 14.92 -5.11 -5.48
N ASN A 24 14.74 -6.43 -5.52
CA ASN A 24 14.54 -7.20 -6.76
C ASN A 24 13.16 -7.86 -6.84
N ARG A 25 12.22 -7.46 -5.99
CA ARG A 25 10.81 -7.85 -6.16
C ARG A 25 10.19 -6.97 -7.23
N GLN A 26 9.93 -7.56 -8.39
CA GLN A 26 9.16 -6.91 -9.45
C GLN A 26 7.82 -6.44 -8.89
N SER A 27 7.47 -5.19 -9.17
CA SER A 27 6.28 -4.53 -8.65
C SER A 27 5.45 -3.93 -9.79
N ILE A 28 4.18 -3.60 -9.50
CA ILE A 28 3.36 -2.88 -10.48
C ILE A 28 3.94 -1.51 -10.84
N ALA A 29 4.76 -0.91 -9.97
CA ALA A 29 5.38 0.40 -10.18
C ALA A 29 6.36 0.40 -11.36
N ASP A 30 6.96 -0.75 -11.66
CA ASP A 30 7.95 -0.92 -12.73
C ASP A 30 7.34 -0.67 -14.13
N ASN A 31 6.00 -0.72 -14.25
CA ASN A 31 5.26 -0.48 -15.49
C ASN A 31 4.86 0.99 -15.70
N TYR A 32 5.29 1.91 -14.82
CA TYR A 32 4.92 3.31 -14.83
C TYR A 32 6.14 4.23 -14.79
N GLU A 33 6.05 5.37 -15.47
CA GLU A 33 7.15 6.34 -15.59
C GLU A 33 7.25 7.25 -14.37
N TYR A 34 6.14 7.38 -13.63
CA TYR A 34 6.04 8.29 -12.50
C TYR A 34 5.24 7.67 -11.36
N VAL A 35 5.81 7.72 -10.16
CA VAL A 35 5.24 7.15 -8.94
C VAL A 35 5.36 8.15 -7.80
N MET A 36 4.27 8.39 -7.08
CA MET A 36 4.26 9.17 -5.84
C MET A 36 3.59 8.42 -4.72
N TYR A 37 4.01 8.73 -3.49
CA TYR A 37 3.40 8.26 -2.26
C TYR A 37 2.81 9.44 -1.48
N GLY A 38 1.56 9.31 -1.02
CA GLY A 38 0.84 10.39 -0.40
C GLY A 38 -0.22 9.93 0.60
N LYS A 39 -0.92 10.91 1.17
CA LYS A 39 -1.97 10.72 2.16
C LYS A 39 -3.23 11.47 1.75
N LEU A 40 -4.36 10.79 1.80
CA LEU A 40 -5.69 11.40 1.68
C LEU A 40 -5.98 12.18 2.96
N TYR A 41 -6.05 13.51 2.87
CA TYR A 41 -6.19 14.37 4.06
C TYR A 41 -7.56 15.04 4.15
N ARG A 42 -8.38 14.96 3.09
CA ARG A 42 -9.74 15.50 3.09
C ARG A 42 -10.64 14.76 2.11
N VAL A 43 -11.82 14.42 2.60
CA VAL A 43 -12.95 13.90 1.83
C VAL A 43 -14.10 14.89 1.97
N THR A 44 -14.79 15.21 0.88
CA THR A 44 -15.98 16.06 0.90
C THR A 44 -17.06 15.40 0.05
N GLU A 45 -18.20 15.14 0.67
CA GLU A 45 -19.38 14.59 0.00
C GLU A 45 -20.32 15.74 -0.34
N GLY A 46 -20.74 15.85 -1.60
CA GLY A 46 -21.64 16.91 -2.04
C GLY A 46 -23.04 16.71 -1.46
N SER A 47 -23.53 17.69 -0.71
CA SER A 47 -24.89 17.67 -0.16
C SER A 47 -25.92 18.04 -1.25
N GLY A 48 -26.48 17.03 -1.93
CA GLY A 48 -27.69 17.19 -2.74
C GLY A 48 -27.72 16.38 -4.05
N GLY A 49 -28.53 15.32 -4.07
CA GLY A 49 -29.25 14.73 -5.23
C GLY A 49 -28.47 14.18 -6.43
N ARG A 50 -27.25 14.66 -6.68
CA ARG A 50 -26.29 14.22 -7.70
C ARG A 50 -24.90 14.35 -7.08
N GLU A 51 -24.63 13.46 -6.12
CA GLU A 51 -23.54 13.59 -5.15
C GLU A 51 -22.19 13.38 -5.82
N LYS A 52 -21.59 14.49 -6.28
CA LYS A 52 -20.17 14.55 -6.60
C LYS A 52 -19.39 14.54 -5.30
N ALA A 53 -18.43 13.63 -5.17
CA ALA A 53 -17.48 13.67 -4.07
C ALA A 53 -16.14 14.28 -4.54
N GLU A 54 -15.44 14.88 -3.59
CA GLU A 54 -14.12 15.48 -3.77
C GLU A 54 -13.13 14.86 -2.79
N LEU A 55 -12.03 14.33 -3.31
CA LEU A 55 -10.91 13.80 -2.53
C LEU A 55 -9.71 14.73 -2.71
N GLN A 56 -9.08 15.13 -1.60
CA GLN A 56 -7.85 15.91 -1.62
C GLN A 56 -6.70 15.10 -1.03
N ILE A 57 -5.66 14.90 -1.84
CA ILE A 57 -4.51 14.05 -1.52
C ILE A 57 -3.26 14.92 -1.51
N SER A 58 -2.36 14.67 -0.55
CA SER A 58 -1.06 15.33 -0.46
C SER A 58 0.06 14.32 -0.66
N PHE A 59 0.96 14.61 -1.60
CA PHE A 59 2.16 13.84 -1.91
C PHE A 59 3.39 14.64 -1.47
N GLY A 60 3.60 14.77 -0.16
CA GLY A 60 4.74 15.51 0.40
C GLY A 60 4.70 17.02 0.15
N GLY A 61 3.51 17.61 0.02
CA GLY A 61 3.32 19.04 -0.28
C GLY A 61 2.78 19.30 -1.69
N LEU A 62 2.86 18.32 -2.59
CA LEU A 62 2.17 18.37 -3.87
C LEU A 62 0.71 17.94 -3.70
N LEU A 63 -0.22 18.84 -4.02
CA LEU A 63 -1.65 18.62 -3.80
C LEU A 63 -2.33 18.08 -5.07
N MET A 64 -3.25 17.13 -4.89
CA MET A 64 -4.13 16.60 -5.92
C MET A 64 -5.58 16.71 -5.48
N LEU A 65 -6.46 17.10 -6.41
CA LEU A 65 -7.91 17.15 -6.22
C LEU A 65 -8.57 16.19 -7.22
N LEU A 66 -9.27 15.18 -6.71
CA LEU A 66 -10.02 14.22 -7.51
C LEU A 66 -11.52 14.46 -7.29
N LYS A 67 -12.27 14.69 -8.37
CA LYS A 67 -13.72 14.91 -8.34
C LYS A 67 -14.43 13.90 -9.24
N GLY A 68 -15.59 13.43 -8.82
CA GLY A 68 -16.35 12.43 -9.56
C GLY A 68 -17.60 12.01 -8.80
N ASP A 69 -18.30 11.00 -9.31
CA ASP A 69 -19.47 10.43 -8.64
C ASP A 69 -19.08 9.68 -7.37
N HIS A 70 -19.89 9.80 -6.32
CA HIS A 70 -19.63 9.17 -5.02
C HIS A 70 -19.41 7.65 -5.11
N SER A 71 -20.08 6.95 -6.04
CA SER A 71 -19.93 5.50 -6.24
C SER A 71 -18.49 5.04 -6.50
N HIS A 72 -17.65 5.89 -7.08
CA HIS A 72 -16.24 5.59 -7.34
C HIS A 72 -15.35 5.81 -6.12
N PHE A 73 -15.84 6.52 -5.10
CA PHE A 73 -15.06 6.94 -3.94
C PHE A 73 -15.32 6.15 -2.66
N ASN A 74 -16.26 5.20 -2.68
CA ASN A 74 -16.64 4.37 -1.54
C ASN A 74 -15.48 3.59 -0.88
N LYS A 75 -14.33 3.46 -1.55
CA LYS A 75 -13.15 2.73 -1.05
C LYS A 75 -12.08 3.65 -0.43
N PHE A 76 -12.30 4.96 -0.43
CA PHE A 76 -11.33 5.93 0.07
C PHE A 76 -11.70 6.40 1.46
N GLU A 77 -10.75 6.30 2.38
CA GLU A 77 -10.92 6.70 3.78
C GLU A 77 -9.99 7.86 4.14
N LEU A 78 -10.43 8.70 5.07
CA LEU A 78 -9.57 9.75 5.61
C LEU A 78 -8.29 9.12 6.19
N ASP A 79 -7.18 9.81 6.01
CA ASP A 79 -5.85 9.40 6.45
C ASP A 79 -5.24 8.18 5.74
N GLN A 80 -5.93 7.63 4.74
CA GLN A 80 -5.43 6.55 3.92
C GLN A 80 -4.16 6.95 3.15
N ARG A 81 -3.18 6.04 3.15
CA ARG A 81 -1.93 6.15 2.41
C ARG A 81 -2.12 5.57 1.01
N LEU A 82 -1.74 6.31 -0.01
CA LEU A 82 -2.03 6.00 -1.41
C LEU A 82 -0.77 6.15 -2.28
N TYR A 83 -0.70 5.34 -3.34
CA TYR A 83 0.30 5.50 -4.41
C TYR A 83 -0.39 6.04 -5.67
N LEU A 84 0.19 7.07 -6.29
CA LEU A 84 -0.18 7.54 -7.62
C LEU A 84 0.82 6.98 -8.63
N LEU A 85 0.32 6.27 -9.65
CA LEU A 85 1.12 5.68 -10.73
C LEU A 85 0.66 6.28 -12.06
N MET A 86 1.57 6.87 -12.83
CA MET A 86 1.27 7.49 -14.14
C MET A 86 2.28 7.03 -15.19
N ARG A 87 1.80 6.84 -16.42
CA ARG A 87 2.60 6.55 -17.61
C ARG A 87 2.01 7.31 -18.80
N LYS A 88 2.87 7.71 -19.72
CA LYS A 88 2.46 8.29 -21.00
C LYS A 88 1.79 7.24 -21.90
N VAL A 89 0.82 7.68 -22.71
CA VAL A 89 0.14 6.90 -23.75
C VAL A 89 0.71 7.26 -25.11
#